data_AF-A0A0Q9JSQ0-F1
#
_entry.id   AF-A0A0Q9JSQ0-F1
#
_cell.length_a   1.000
_cell.length_b   1.000
_cell.length_c   1.000
_cell.angle_alpha   90.00
_cell.angle_beta   90.00
_cell.angle_gamma   90.00
#
_symmetry.space_group_name_H-M   'P 1'
#
loop_
_entity.id
_entity.type
_entity.pdbx_description
1 polymer ?
#
loop_
_entity_poly.entity_id
_entity_poly.type
_entity_poly.pdbx_seq_one_letter_code
_entity_poly.pdbx_strand_id
1 'polypeptide(L)'
;MTNNIFKIYIQPAFGDTRIDRIKPLHLVNFFAELKRKDGKPMATNTKNNIYKAMKSLFDSAAKWKLIASNPMEGVDRPTVGKQEKRQMKQRKKAYTRAESQAVIIALYDLPERWRLYYLGVLLGGFRRGEILAVEWGL
;
A
#
# COMPACT_ATOMS: atom_id res chain seq x y z
N MET A 1 10.69 -12.49 -0.18
CA MET A 1 9.50 -12.76 0.67
C MET A 1 8.61 -11.53 0.69
N THR A 2 7.47 -11.57 0.01
CA THR A 2 6.50 -10.47 -0.01
C THR A 2 5.93 -10.31 1.40
N ASN A 3 6.09 -9.14 2.02
CA ASN A 3 5.52 -8.86 3.34
C ASN A 3 4.00 -8.94 3.26
N ASN A 4 3.45 -10.09 3.66
CA ASN A 4 2.02 -10.33 3.64
C ASN A 4 1.37 -9.62 4.84
N ILE A 5 0.53 -8.62 4.55
CA ILE A 5 -0.24 -7.86 5.54
C ILE A 5 -1.02 -8.79 6.49
N PHE A 6 -1.57 -9.89 5.97
CA PHE A 6 -2.33 -10.86 6.76
C PHE A 6 -1.46 -11.50 7.84
N LYS A 7 -0.33 -12.11 7.44
CA LYS A 7 0.59 -12.80 8.38
C LYS A 7 1.19 -11.86 9.41
N ILE A 8 1.38 -10.60 9.07
CA ILE A 8 2.07 -9.64 9.93
C ILE A 8 1.13 -8.98 10.94
N TYR A 9 -0.10 -8.64 10.53
CA TYR A 9 -0.98 -7.81 11.34
C TYR A 9 -2.32 -8.47 11.68
N ILE A 10 -2.93 -9.20 10.74
CA ILE A 10 -4.28 -9.74 10.92
C ILE A 10 -4.23 -11.06 11.68
N GLN A 11 -3.39 -12.00 11.24
CA GLN A 11 -3.25 -13.32 11.85
C GLN A 11 -2.80 -13.25 13.31
N PRO A 12 -1.82 -12.42 13.71
CA PRO A 12 -1.45 -12.33 15.12
C PRO A 12 -2.54 -11.73 16.02
N ALA A 13 -3.44 -10.91 15.46
CA ALA A 13 -4.50 -10.26 16.22
C ALA A 13 -5.77 -11.11 16.33
N PHE A 14 -6.11 -11.86 15.29
CA PHE A 14 -7.40 -12.54 15.16
C PHE A 14 -7.30 -14.01 14.74
N GLY A 15 -6.10 -14.54 14.49
CA GLY A 15 -5.91 -15.88 13.92
C GLY A 15 -6.47 -17.01 14.77
N ASP A 16 -6.42 -16.86 16.09
CA ASP A 16 -6.93 -17.84 17.06
C ASP A 16 -8.37 -17.54 17.51
N THR A 17 -8.99 -16.49 16.96
CA THR A 17 -10.36 -16.09 17.31
C THR A 17 -11.31 -16.56 16.21
N ARG A 18 -12.37 -17.29 16.60
CA ARG A 18 -13.43 -17.64 15.65
C ARG A 18 -14.03 -16.36 15.04
N ILE A 19 -14.27 -16.39 13.74
CA ILE A 19 -14.70 -15.22 12.96
C ILE A 19 -16.03 -14.61 13.47
N ASP A 20 -16.93 -15.45 14.00
CA ASP A 20 -18.22 -15.07 14.58
C ASP A 20 -18.11 -14.39 15.97
N ARG A 21 -16.93 -14.46 16.61
CA ARG A 21 -16.64 -13.81 17.91
C ARG A 21 -15.97 -12.44 17.75
N ILE A 22 -15.57 -12.05 16.54
CA ILE A 22 -14.95 -10.75 16.28
C ILE A 22 -16.04 -9.68 16.26
N LYS A 23 -15.94 -8.69 17.14
CA LYS A 23 -16.91 -7.60 17.28
C LYS A 23 -16.37 -6.29 16.70
N PRO A 24 -17.24 -5.32 16.33
CA PRO A 24 -16.80 -4.00 15.86
C PRO A 24 -15.79 -3.32 16.80
N LEU A 25 -15.99 -3.41 18.12
CA LEU A 25 -15.07 -2.83 19.10
C LEU A 25 -13.64 -3.42 19.01
N HIS A 26 -13.50 -4.72 18.74
CA HIS A 26 -12.18 -5.33 18.57
C HIS A 26 -11.45 -4.73 17.36
N LEU A 27 -12.19 -4.45 16.29
CA LEU A 27 -11.67 -3.89 15.05
C LEU A 27 -11.31 -2.41 15.22
N VAL A 28 -12.16 -1.64 15.90
CA VAL A 28 -11.88 -0.24 16.26
C VAL A 28 -10.59 -0.14 17.06
N ASN A 29 -10.45 -0.95 18.12
CA ASN A 29 -9.24 -0.97 18.94
C ASN A 29 -8.01 -1.39 18.12
N PHE A 30 -8.15 -2.45 17.31
CA PHE A 30 -7.08 -2.91 16.43
C PHE A 30 -6.57 -1.82 15.48
N PHE A 31 -7.44 -1.06 14.81
CA PHE A 31 -6.99 0.02 13.92
C PHE A 31 -6.37 1.22 14.66
N ALA A 32 -6.84 1.50 15.88
CA ALA A 32 -6.27 2.53 16.74
C ALA A 32 -4.85 2.17 17.20
N GLU A 33 -4.65 0.92 17.62
CA GLU A 33 -3.38 0.41 18.14
C GLU A 33 -2.38 0.01 17.04
N LEU A 34 -2.84 -0.05 15.79
CA LEU A 34 -2.02 -0.49 14.68
C LEU A 34 -0.76 0.38 14.48
N LYS A 35 0.40 -0.22 14.76
CA LYS A 35 1.73 0.37 14.63
C LYS A 35 2.63 -0.50 13.76
N ARG A 36 3.71 0.10 13.27
CA ARG A 36 4.76 -0.64 12.58
C ARG A 36 5.54 -1.51 13.58
N LYS A 37 6.22 -2.54 13.08
CA LYS A 37 7.10 -3.40 13.90
C LYS A 37 8.22 -2.63 14.60
N ASP A 38 8.67 -1.50 14.03
CA ASP A 38 9.69 -0.62 14.61
C ASP A 38 9.11 0.41 15.61
N GLY A 39 7.86 0.25 16.05
CA GLY A 39 7.19 1.13 17.01
C GLY A 39 6.73 2.48 16.44
N LYS A 40 7.10 2.81 15.19
CA LYS A 40 6.73 4.08 14.55
C LYS A 40 5.26 4.09 14.12
N PRO A 41 4.65 5.29 13.99
CA PRO A 41 3.31 5.42 13.45
C PRO A 41 3.19 4.76 12.07
N MET A 42 2.12 3.98 11.89
CA MET A 42 1.81 3.36 10.61
C MET A 42 1.33 4.42 9.62
N ALA A 43 1.84 4.38 8.39
CA ALA A 43 1.34 5.23 7.30
C ALA A 43 -0.15 4.94 7.05
N THR A 44 -0.93 5.98 6.80
CA THR A 44 -2.39 5.83 6.62
C THR A 44 -2.74 4.96 5.42
N ASN A 45 -1.91 4.95 4.38
CA ASN A 45 -2.11 4.07 3.23
C ASN A 45 -2.00 2.58 3.61
N THR A 46 -1.05 2.24 4.48
CA THR A 46 -0.91 0.86 4.99
C THR A 46 -2.09 0.47 5.87
N LYS A 47 -2.54 1.37 6.77
CA LYS A 47 -3.77 1.17 7.56
C LYS A 47 -4.98 0.91 6.65
N ASN A 48 -5.09 1.69 5.57
CA ASN A 48 -6.15 1.52 4.56
C ASN A 48 -6.08 0.17 3.83
N ASN A 49 -4.89 -0.34 3.53
CA ASN A 49 -4.74 -1.65 2.91
C ASN A 49 -5.21 -2.78 3.84
N ILE A 50 -4.88 -2.70 5.14
CA ILE A 50 -5.38 -3.63 6.16
C ILE A 50 -6.91 -3.51 6.27
N TYR A 51 -7.43 -2.29 6.34
CA TYR A 51 -8.87 -2.03 6.39
C TYR A 51 -9.61 -2.68 5.22
N LYS A 52 -9.13 -2.48 3.98
CA LYS A 52 -9.73 -3.08 2.79
C LYS A 52 -9.69 -4.60 2.82
N ALA A 53 -8.58 -5.19 3.27
CA ALA A 53 -8.46 -6.64 3.39
C ALA A 53 -9.48 -7.21 4.41
N MET A 54 -9.58 -6.59 5.59
CA MET A 54 -10.54 -6.98 6.62
C MET A 54 -11.99 -6.77 6.15
N LYS A 55 -12.28 -5.63 5.52
CA LYS A 55 -13.60 -5.34 4.95
C LYS A 55 -14.00 -6.38 3.92
N SER A 56 -13.12 -6.68 2.97
CA SER A 56 -13.35 -7.74 1.97
C SER A 56 -13.60 -9.10 2.61
N LEU A 57 -12.83 -9.46 3.65
CA LEU A 57 -12.97 -10.74 4.35
C LEU A 57 -14.34 -10.86 5.04
N PHE A 58 -14.73 -9.86 5.83
CA PHE A 58 -16.00 -9.91 6.56
C PHE A 58 -17.22 -9.68 5.66
N ASP A 59 -17.08 -8.90 4.59
CA ASP A 59 -18.12 -8.78 3.55
C ASP A 59 -18.40 -10.14 2.91
N SER A 60 -17.35 -10.90 2.56
CA SER A 60 -17.51 -12.26 2.04
C SER A 60 -18.13 -13.22 3.06
N ALA A 61 -17.67 -13.18 4.31
CA ALA A 61 -18.21 -14.04 5.37
C ALA A 61 -19.70 -13.79 5.63
N ALA A 62 -20.11 -12.52 5.69
CA ALA A 62 -21.52 -12.14 5.84
C ALA A 62 -22.35 -12.52 4.59
N LYS A 63 -21.83 -12.26 3.39
CA LYS A 63 -22.48 -12.62 2.12
C LYS A 63 -22.76 -14.11 2.03
N TRP A 64 -21.85 -14.95 2.50
CA TRP A 64 -21.99 -16.41 2.52
C TRP A 64 -22.70 -16.94 3.77
N LYS A 65 -23.23 -16.05 4.62
CA LYS A 65 -23.96 -16.41 5.85
C LYS A 65 -23.13 -17.26 6.83
N LEU A 66 -21.79 -17.12 6.80
CA LEU A 66 -20.90 -17.75 7.78
C LEU A 66 -20.94 -17.04 9.14
N ILE A 67 -21.32 -15.76 9.13
CA ILE A 67 -21.54 -14.93 10.31
C ILE A 67 -22.90 -14.25 10.19
N ALA A 68 -23.55 -14.00 11.33
CA ALA A 68 -24.89 -13.41 11.37
C ALA A 68 -24.89 -11.92 10.98
N SER A 69 -23.84 -11.18 11.34
CA SER A 69 -23.66 -9.77 11.02
C SER A 69 -22.20 -9.46 10.72
N ASN A 70 -21.98 -8.41 9.94
CA ASN A 70 -20.64 -7.99 9.54
C ASN A 70 -20.02 -7.06 10.60
N PRO A 71 -18.96 -7.46 11.31
CA PRO A 71 -18.38 -6.64 12.37
C PRO A 71 -17.64 -5.40 11.86
N MET A 72 -17.42 -5.28 10.54
CA MET A 72 -16.88 -4.06 9.93
C MET A 72 -17.95 -2.98 9.72
N GLU A 73 -19.23 -3.27 9.93
CA GLU A 73 -20.28 -2.24 9.93
C GLU A 73 -20.08 -1.28 11.11
N GLY A 74 -20.02 0.02 10.82
CA GLY A 74 -19.74 1.07 11.81
C GLY A 74 -18.25 1.24 12.17
N VAL A 75 -17.34 0.49 11.55
CA VAL A 75 -15.89 0.70 11.72
C VAL A 75 -15.41 1.76 10.74
N ASP A 76 -14.94 2.89 11.27
CA ASP A 76 -14.48 4.00 10.44
C ASP A 76 -13.22 3.66 9.64
N ARG A 77 -13.22 4.12 8.39
CA ARG A 77 -12.06 3.99 7.52
C ARG A 77 -10.90 4.86 8.04
N PRO A 78 -9.66 4.35 8.10
CA PRO A 78 -8.50 5.15 8.51
C PRO A 78 -8.32 6.39 7.63
N THR A 79 -8.32 7.57 8.25
CA THR A 79 -8.18 8.86 7.56
C THR A 79 -6.81 9.49 7.81
N VAL A 80 -6.37 10.30 6.85
CA VAL A 80 -5.06 10.95 6.89
C VAL A 80 -5.10 12.09 7.92
N GLY A 81 -4.23 12.02 8.92
CA GLY A 81 -4.09 13.07 9.93
C GLY A 81 -3.57 14.40 9.36
N LYS A 82 -3.75 15.51 10.10
CA LYS A 82 -3.32 16.86 9.67
C LYS A 82 -1.82 16.92 9.33
N GLN A 83 -0.97 16.32 10.16
CA GLN A 83 0.48 16.30 9.95
C GLN A 83 0.89 15.53 8.69
N GLU A 84 0.33 14.33 8.49
CA GLU A 84 0.61 13.52 7.30
C GLU A 84 0.12 14.22 6.03
N LYS A 85 -1.05 14.88 6.05
CA LYS A 85 -1.53 15.72 4.94
C LYS A 85 -0.53 16.83 4.58
N ARG A 86 0.05 17.51 5.57
CA ARG A 86 1.06 18.56 5.34
C ARG A 86 2.32 17.99 4.69
N GLN A 87 2.82 16.87 5.20
CA GLN A 87 3.98 16.18 4.63
C GLN A 87 3.73 15.72 3.18
N MET A 88 2.54 15.18 2.89
CA MET A 88 2.16 14.77 1.53
C MET A 88 2.10 15.95 0.57
N LYS A 89 1.64 17.13 1.01
CA LYS A 89 1.62 18.34 0.18
C LYS A 89 3.01 18.87 -0.14
N GLN A 90 3.97 18.71 0.78
CA GLN A 90 5.35 19.19 0.61
C GLN A 90 6.19 18.29 -0.31
N ARG A 91 5.77 17.03 -0.53
CA ARG A 91 6.47 16.12 -1.45
C ARG A 91 6.22 16.52 -2.90
N LYS A 92 7.29 16.86 -3.63
CA LYS A 92 7.27 17.00 -5.09
C LYS A 92 6.76 15.68 -5.71
N LYS A 93 5.76 15.78 -6.58
CA LYS A 93 5.13 14.63 -7.24
C LYS A 93 5.77 14.27 -8.58
N ALA A 94 6.52 15.21 -9.17
CA ALA A 94 7.15 15.07 -10.46
C ALA A 94 8.48 15.83 -10.47
N TYR A 95 9.38 15.39 -11.35
CA TYR A 95 10.60 16.14 -11.65
C TYR A 95 10.27 17.43 -12.39
N THR A 96 10.96 18.50 -12.03
CA THR A 96 11.05 19.71 -12.84
C THR A 96 11.90 19.45 -14.08
N ARG A 97 11.81 20.34 -15.08
CA ARG A 97 12.64 20.24 -16.30
C ARG A 97 14.14 20.16 -15.99
N ALA A 98 14.62 20.99 -15.07
CA ALA A 98 16.03 21.01 -14.68
C ALA A 98 16.45 19.72 -13.98
N GLU A 99 15.60 19.17 -13.10
CA GLU A 99 15.86 17.88 -12.44
C GLU A 99 15.89 16.73 -13.47
N SER A 100 14.95 16.70 -14.43
CA SER A 100 14.95 15.70 -15.50
C SER A 100 16.20 15.78 -16.37
N GLN A 101 16.65 16.99 -16.72
CA GLN A 101 17.89 17.19 -17.48
C GLN A 101 19.11 16.69 -16.70
N ALA A 102 19.21 17.02 -15.41
CA ALA A 102 20.29 16.54 -14.55
C ALA A 102 20.31 15.01 -14.45
N VAL A 103 19.14 14.38 -14.34
CA VAL A 103 19.02 12.91 -14.38
C VAL A 103 19.53 12.36 -15.70
N ILE A 104 19.08 12.89 -16.84
CA ILE A 104 19.50 12.41 -18.17
C ILE A 104 21.01 12.51 -18.35
N ILE A 105 21.62 13.63 -17.91
CA ILE A 105 23.08 13.81 -17.97
C ILE A 105 23.78 12.74 -17.13
N ALA A 106 23.34 12.52 -15.88
CA ALA A 106 23.92 11.50 -15.00
C ALA A 106 23.76 10.06 -15.53
N LEU A 107 22.74 9.78 -16.36
CA LEU A 107 22.57 8.46 -16.97
C LEU A 107 23.67 8.12 -17.98
N TYR A 108 24.43 9.10 -18.51
CA TYR A 108 25.55 8.83 -19.40
C TYR A 108 26.73 8.16 -18.72
N ASP A 109 26.85 8.26 -17.39
CA ASP A 109 27.88 7.60 -16.59
C ASP A 109 27.52 6.13 -16.26
N LEU A 110 26.30 5.71 -16.58
CA LEU A 110 25.82 4.34 -16.31
C LEU A 110 26.05 3.41 -17.51
N PRO A 111 26.18 2.09 -17.28
CA PRO A 111 26.15 1.11 -18.34
C PRO A 111 24.93 1.27 -19.24
N GLU A 112 25.11 1.02 -20.54
CA GLU A 112 24.11 1.30 -21.58
C GLU A 112 22.72 0.73 -21.27
N ARG A 113 22.64 -0.50 -20.76
CA ARG A 113 21.39 -1.15 -20.35
C ARG A 113 20.57 -0.32 -19.36
N TRP A 114 21.23 0.31 -18.38
CA TRP A 114 20.56 1.11 -17.35
C TRP A 114 20.18 2.48 -17.91
N ARG A 115 21.06 3.08 -18.71
CA ARG A 115 20.75 4.32 -19.43
C ARG A 115 19.51 4.15 -20.30
N LEU A 116 19.45 3.09 -21.12
CA LEU A 116 18.31 2.80 -21.99
C LEU A 116 17.03 2.55 -21.19
N TYR A 117 17.10 1.74 -20.13
CA TYR A 117 15.97 1.47 -19.25
C TYR A 117 15.38 2.74 -18.62
N TYR A 118 16.23 3.57 -18.00
CA TYR A 118 15.75 4.78 -17.32
C TYR A 118 15.30 5.87 -18.29
N LEU A 119 15.96 6.02 -19.45
CA LEU A 119 15.48 6.90 -20.52
C LEU A 119 14.12 6.46 -21.06
N GLY A 120 13.95 5.16 -21.30
CA GLY A 120 12.66 4.59 -21.73
C GLY A 120 11.53 4.86 -20.74
N VAL A 121 11.79 4.67 -19.44
CA VAL A 121 10.82 5.01 -18.38
C VAL A 121 10.51 6.51 -18.34
N LEU A 122 11.54 7.36 -18.41
CA LEU A 122 11.39 8.81 -18.28
C LEU A 122 10.67 9.45 -19.47
N LEU A 123 10.99 9.01 -20.69
CA LEU A 123 10.45 9.58 -21.92
C LEU A 123 9.14 8.90 -22.35
N GLY A 124 9.03 7.58 -22.17
CA GLY A 124 7.86 6.80 -22.57
C GLY A 124 6.76 6.69 -21.52
N GLY A 125 7.03 7.08 -20.27
CA GLY A 125 6.05 7.00 -19.19
C GLY A 125 5.71 5.55 -18.76
N PHE A 126 6.54 4.58 -19.14
CA PHE A 126 6.32 3.17 -18.81
C PHE A 126 6.47 2.90 -17.32
N ARG A 127 5.64 2.00 -16.78
CA ARG A 127 5.93 1.40 -15.48
C ARG A 127 7.16 0.52 -15.60
N ARG A 128 7.89 0.39 -14.49
CA ARG A 128 9.11 -0.43 -14.40
C ARG A 128 8.97 -1.85 -14.96
N GLY A 129 7.82 -2.50 -14.77
CA GLY A 129 7.57 -3.84 -15.32
C GLY A 129 7.24 -3.84 -16.81
N GLU A 130 6.61 -2.77 -17.32
CA GLU A 130 6.22 -2.65 -18.73
C GLU A 130 7.46 -2.52 -19.61
N ILE A 131 8.43 -1.67 -19.25
CA ILE A 131 9.68 -1.51 -20.01
C ILE A 131 10.55 -2.79 -20.01
N LEU A 132 10.44 -3.62 -18.96
CA LEU A 132 11.17 -4.89 -18.88
C LEU A 132 10.55 -5.98 -19.75
N ALA A 133 9.28 -5.83 -20.13
CA ALA A 133 8.55 -6.76 -20.97
C ALA A 133 8.55 -6.35 -22.45
N VAL A 134 9.31 -5.31 -22.82
CA VAL A 134 9.41 -4.87 -24.22
C VAL A 134 10.24 -5.87 -24.99
N GLU A 135 9.65 -6.41 -26.05
CA GLU A 135 10.27 -7.31 -27.00
C GLU A 135 10.15 -6.70 -28.41
N TRP A 136 11.09 -7.03 -29.29
CA TRP A 136 10.96 -6.67 -30.70
C TRP A 136 9.91 -7.57 -31.34
N GLY A 137 8.98 -6.97 -32.09
CA GLY A 137 8.07 -7.75 -32.92
C GLY A 137 8.87 -8.52 -33.98
N LEU A 138 8.68 -9.83 -34.03
CA LEU A 138 9.09 -10.68 -35.14
C LEU A 138 8.11 -10.54 -36.31
#